data_AF-A0A382IA85-F1
#
_entry.id   AF-A0A382IA85-F1
#
_cell.length_a   1.000
_cell.length_b   1.000
_cell.length_c   1.000
_cell.angle_alpha   90.00
_cell.angle_beta   90.00
_cell.angle_gamma   90.00
#
_symmetry.space_group_name_H-M   'P 1'
#
loop_
_entity.id
_entity.type
_entity.pdbx_description
1 polymer ?
#
loop_
_entity_poly.entity_id
_entity_poly.type
_entity_poly.pdbx_seq_one_letter_code
_entity_poly.pdbx_strand_id
1 'polypeptide(L)'
;MTDEQNPFNTRQVHAAEIPGAAGISEARALARMYGACVSEVDGLRLIGDGTVRTVRAERSRGPDKTLVVECAWGLGFMRTGEMNPMLTTESFGHPGAGGSLAYGDLEHRVGFGYVMNQMGGNITGDPRAASLTDAIRSCL
;
A
#
# COMPACT_ATOMS: atom_id res chain seq x y z
N MET A 1 -26.98 3.48 -1.69
CA MET A 1 -26.60 3.98 -0.36
C MET A 1 -26.71 5.49 -0.39
N THR A 2 -27.45 6.07 0.55
CA THR A 2 -27.45 7.54 0.76
C THR A 2 -26.13 7.97 1.41
N ASP A 3 -25.78 9.25 1.35
CA ASP A 3 -24.58 9.78 2.02
C ASP A 3 -24.58 9.55 3.54
N GLU A 4 -25.76 9.46 4.17
CA GLU A 4 -25.91 9.07 5.58
C GLU A 4 -25.50 7.62 5.88
N GLN A 5 -25.48 6.74 4.87
CA GLN A 5 -25.10 5.33 5.01
C GLN A 5 -23.62 5.06 4.69
N ASN A 6 -22.90 6.04 4.13
CA ASN A 6 -21.45 5.98 3.96
C ASN A 6 -20.79 7.32 4.29
N PRO A 7 -20.38 7.53 5.56
CA PRO A 7 -19.76 8.80 5.96
C PRO A 7 -18.48 9.11 5.17
N PHE A 8 -17.77 8.09 4.65
CA PHE A 8 -16.53 8.28 3.88
C PHE A 8 -16.71 9.03 2.57
N ASN A 9 -17.92 9.09 2.01
CA ASN A 9 -18.21 9.83 0.77
C ASN A 9 -18.67 11.27 1.02
N THR A 10 -18.81 11.68 2.29
CA THR A 10 -19.24 13.03 2.62
C THR A 10 -18.12 14.04 2.43
N ARG A 11 -18.46 15.27 2.05
CA ARG A 11 -17.48 16.37 1.94
C ARG A 11 -16.74 16.62 3.25
N GLN A 12 -17.39 16.43 4.39
CA GLN A 12 -16.79 16.63 5.71
C GLN A 12 -15.67 15.63 5.96
N VAL A 13 -15.86 14.34 5.63
CA VAL A 13 -14.80 13.33 5.79
C VAL A 13 -13.68 13.52 4.78
N HIS A 14 -14.00 13.87 3.52
CA HIS A 14 -12.97 14.19 2.52
C HIS A 14 -12.08 15.37 2.92
N ALA A 15 -12.63 16.36 3.63
CA ALA A 15 -11.90 17.53 4.09
C ALA A 15 -11.18 17.30 5.43
N ALA A 16 -11.48 16.22 6.15
CA ALA A 16 -10.89 15.92 7.46
C ALA A 16 -9.52 15.25 7.31
N GLU A 17 -8.61 15.56 8.23
CA GLU A 17 -7.32 14.89 8.33
C GLU A 17 -7.47 13.60 9.14
N ILE A 18 -7.79 12.49 8.46
CA ILE A 18 -7.86 11.15 9.06
C ILE A 18 -6.83 10.25 8.34
N PRO A 19 -5.54 10.33 8.69
CA PRO A 19 -4.45 9.71 7.92
C PRO A 19 -4.53 8.18 7.83
N GLY A 20 -5.24 7.54 8.76
CA GLY A 20 -5.41 6.08 8.76
C GLY A 20 -6.48 5.56 7.80
N ALA A 21 -7.36 6.40 7.23
CA ALA A 21 -8.51 5.90 6.45
C ALA A 21 -9.05 6.82 5.35
N ALA A 22 -8.88 8.15 5.45
CA ALA A 22 -9.55 9.10 4.56
C ALA A 22 -8.64 9.69 3.46
N GLY A 23 -7.47 9.08 3.20
CA GLY A 23 -6.58 9.52 2.14
C GLY A 23 -7.23 9.35 0.75
N ILE A 24 -7.28 10.43 -0.03
CA ILE A 24 -7.77 10.42 -1.42
C ILE A 24 -6.59 10.62 -2.36
N SER A 25 -6.39 9.70 -3.29
CA SER A 25 -5.30 9.77 -4.27
C SER A 25 -5.65 9.02 -5.55
N GLU A 26 -4.75 9.07 -6.52
CA GLU A 26 -4.79 8.28 -7.75
C GLU A 26 -3.61 7.29 -7.82
N ALA A 27 -3.78 6.24 -8.61
CA ALA A 27 -2.77 5.19 -8.77
C ALA A 27 -1.40 5.75 -9.21
N ARG A 28 -1.39 6.69 -10.16
CA ARG A 28 -0.17 7.33 -10.67
C ARG A 28 0.56 8.11 -9.58
N ALA A 29 -0.16 8.88 -8.77
CA ALA A 29 0.43 9.68 -7.70
C ALA A 29 1.06 8.78 -6.63
N LEU A 30 0.37 7.71 -6.22
CA LEU A 30 0.92 6.74 -5.26
C LEU A 30 2.14 6.00 -5.81
N ALA A 31 2.08 5.51 -7.05
CA ALA A 31 3.21 4.83 -7.70
C ALA A 31 4.43 5.75 -7.81
N ARG A 32 4.21 7.02 -8.17
CA ARG A 32 5.26 8.03 -8.25
C ARG A 32 5.87 8.35 -6.88
N MET A 33 5.03 8.50 -5.85
CA MET A 33 5.48 8.77 -4.48
C MET A 33 6.32 7.61 -3.94
N TYR A 34 5.82 6.38 -4.02
CA TYR A 34 6.58 5.21 -3.57
C TYR A 34 7.81 4.95 -4.42
N GLY A 35 7.73 5.18 -5.73
CA GLY A 35 8.87 5.16 -6.64
C GLY A 35 9.96 6.13 -6.19
N ALA A 36 9.60 7.38 -5.90
CA ALA A 36 10.53 8.40 -5.40
C ALA A 36 11.14 8.08 -4.02
N CYS A 37 10.60 7.11 -3.28
CA CYS A 37 11.23 6.60 -2.05
C CYS A 37 12.34 5.55 -2.34
N VAL A 38 12.25 4.84 -3.47
CA VAL A 38 13.18 3.76 -3.83
C VAL A 38 14.08 4.10 -5.02
N SER A 39 13.78 5.12 -5.81
CA SER A 39 14.57 5.60 -6.94
C SER A 39 14.41 7.12 -7.11
N GLU A 40 15.18 7.72 -8.02
CA GLU A 40 14.93 9.10 -8.43
C GLU A 40 13.78 9.10 -9.46
N VAL A 41 12.75 9.91 -9.21
CA VAL A 41 11.60 10.07 -10.12
C VAL A 41 11.40 11.56 -10.36
N ASP A 42 11.45 11.97 -11.63
CA ASP A 42 11.37 13.38 -12.05
C ASP A 42 12.36 14.30 -11.31
N GLY A 43 13.60 13.83 -11.11
CA GLY A 43 14.64 14.57 -10.41
C GLY A 43 14.48 14.63 -8.89
N LEU A 44 13.53 13.89 -8.31
CA LEU A 44 13.24 13.88 -6.88
C LEU A 44 13.51 12.52 -6.26
N ARG A 45 14.21 12.53 -5.11
CA ARG A 45 14.34 11.40 -4.19
C ARG A 45 13.81 11.82 -2.82
N LEU A 46 12.73 11.20 -2.36
CA LEU A 46 12.06 11.57 -1.11
C LEU A 46 12.82 11.12 0.14
N ILE A 47 13.32 9.89 0.12
CA ILE A 47 14.08 9.29 1.22
C ILE A 47 15.20 8.38 0.69
N GLY A 48 16.25 8.19 1.48
CA GLY A 48 17.35 7.30 1.13
C GLY A 48 17.05 5.82 1.43
N ASP A 49 17.83 4.92 0.80
CA ASP A 49 17.71 3.47 1.00
C ASP A 49 17.82 3.05 2.47
N GLY A 50 18.65 3.75 3.25
CA GLY A 50 18.79 3.51 4.70
C GLY A 50 17.45 3.65 5.42
N THR A 51 16.71 4.72 5.14
CA THR A 51 15.38 4.96 5.71
C THR A 51 14.39 3.88 5.29
N VAL A 52 14.36 3.51 4.00
CA VAL A 52 13.51 2.42 3.50
C VAL A 52 13.80 1.11 4.24
N ARG A 53 15.09 0.77 4.41
CA ARG A 53 15.50 -0.41 5.15
C ARG A 53 15.02 -0.36 6.61
N THR A 54 15.13 0.78 7.26
CA THR A 54 14.71 0.98 8.66
C THR A 54 13.20 0.84 8.84
N VAL A 55 12.39 1.45 7.96
CA VAL A 55 10.92 1.44 8.10
C VAL A 55 10.29 0.11 7.69
N ARG A 56 10.90 -0.62 6.75
CA ARG A 56 10.39 -1.94 6.32
C ARG A 56 10.80 -3.09 7.25
N ALA A 57 11.85 -2.90 8.06
CA ALA A 57 12.39 -3.95 8.92
C ALA A 57 11.33 -4.45 9.91
N GLU A 58 11.27 -5.77 10.13
CA GLU A 58 10.29 -6.40 11.01
C GLU A 58 10.34 -5.84 12.43
N ARG A 59 9.17 -5.49 12.95
CA ARG A 59 8.95 -5.04 14.33
C ARG A 59 8.03 -5.97 15.09
N SER A 60 7.09 -6.59 14.40
CA SER A 60 6.24 -7.63 14.94
C SER A 60 5.81 -8.61 13.85
N ARG A 61 5.53 -9.84 14.28
CA ARG A 61 4.99 -10.92 13.46
C ARG A 61 4.10 -11.80 14.32
N GLY A 62 3.04 -12.31 13.72
CA GLY A 62 2.15 -13.28 14.36
C GLY A 62 0.70 -13.05 13.94
N PRO A 63 -0.23 -13.80 14.57
CA PRO A 63 -1.66 -13.58 14.38
C PRO A 63 -2.03 -12.20 14.90
N ASP A 64 -2.45 -11.32 13.98
CA ASP A 64 -2.91 -9.98 14.33
C ASP A 64 -4.23 -10.07 15.10
N LYS A 65 -4.33 -9.38 16.24
CA LYS A 65 -5.52 -9.47 17.10
C LYS A 65 -6.76 -8.79 16.51
N THR A 66 -6.58 -7.95 15.49
CA THR A 66 -7.67 -7.22 14.83
C THR A 66 -7.97 -7.84 13.47
N LEU A 67 -6.95 -8.14 12.66
CA LEU A 67 -7.13 -8.76 11.34
C LEU A 67 -7.36 -10.27 11.42
N VAL A 68 -7.02 -10.90 12.56
CA VAL A 68 -7.21 -12.33 12.86
C VAL A 68 -6.52 -13.27 11.85
N VAL A 69 -5.48 -12.77 11.21
CA VAL A 69 -4.63 -13.50 10.25
C VAL A 69 -3.16 -13.23 10.56
N GLU A 70 -2.27 -14.10 10.10
CA GLU A 70 -0.82 -13.89 10.22
C GLU A 70 -0.40 -12.61 9.50
N CYS A 71 0.21 -11.69 10.23
CA CYS A 71 0.70 -10.42 9.71
C CYS A 71 2.16 -10.20 10.14
N ALA A 72 2.89 -9.46 9.34
CA ALA A 72 4.19 -8.92 9.72
C ALA A 72 4.21 -7.42 9.47
N TRP A 73 4.76 -6.68 10.43
CA TRP A 73 4.73 -5.22 10.43
C TRP A 73 6.13 -4.64 10.53
N GLY A 74 6.39 -3.59 9.75
CA GLY A 74 7.49 -2.67 9.96
C GLY A 74 7.07 -1.47 10.83
N LEU A 75 7.71 -0.33 10.64
CA LEU A 75 7.30 0.94 11.26
C LEU A 75 6.16 1.57 10.45
N GLY A 76 4.94 1.12 10.70
CA GLY A 76 3.71 1.64 10.04
C GLY A 76 3.40 1.03 8.67
N PHE A 77 4.28 0.19 8.13
CA PHE A 77 4.08 -0.50 6.85
C PHE A 77 3.82 -1.99 7.08
N MET A 78 2.80 -2.52 6.41
CA MET A 78 2.57 -3.96 6.38
C MET A 78 3.64 -4.59 5.49
N ARG A 79 4.32 -5.64 5.98
CA ARG A 79 5.29 -6.38 5.17
C ARG A 79 4.56 -7.33 4.23
N THR A 80 5.17 -7.62 3.08
CA THR A 80 4.64 -8.63 2.14
C THR A 80 4.47 -9.99 2.81
N GLY A 81 3.44 -10.72 2.41
CA GLY A 81 3.08 -12.05 2.90
C GLY A 81 2.01 -12.66 2.00
N GLU A 82 1.53 -13.85 2.34
CA GLU A 82 0.56 -14.59 1.52
C GLU A 82 -0.75 -13.81 1.30
N MET A 83 -1.21 -13.08 2.33
CA MET A 83 -2.46 -12.31 2.30
C MET A 83 -2.31 -10.92 1.66
N ASN A 84 -1.11 -10.51 1.28
CA ASN A 84 -0.81 -9.18 0.73
C ASN A 84 0.46 -9.21 -0.14
N PRO A 85 0.51 -10.04 -1.19
CA PRO A 85 1.73 -10.19 -1.97
C PRO A 85 2.13 -8.86 -2.62
N MET A 86 3.31 -8.37 -2.29
CA MET A 86 4.02 -7.30 -2.97
C MET A 86 5.11 -7.89 -3.87
N LEU A 87 5.88 -7.03 -4.55
CA LEU A 87 6.84 -7.48 -5.55
C LEU A 87 7.94 -8.36 -4.94
N THR A 88 8.62 -7.92 -3.88
CA THR A 88 9.60 -8.74 -3.16
C THR A 88 9.55 -8.51 -1.66
N THR A 89 10.36 -9.25 -0.91
CA THR A 89 10.53 -9.07 0.55
C THR A 89 11.17 -7.73 0.91
N GLU A 90 11.70 -7.00 -0.07
CA GLU A 90 12.24 -5.65 0.03
C GLU A 90 11.20 -4.55 -0.21
N SER A 91 9.96 -4.92 -0.55
CA SER A 91 8.84 -3.99 -0.68
C SER A 91 8.37 -3.43 0.66
N PHE A 92 7.92 -2.17 0.66
CA PHE A 92 7.25 -1.53 1.79
C PHE A 92 6.07 -0.69 1.31
N GLY A 93 4.94 -0.79 2.02
CA GLY A 93 3.69 -0.19 1.58
C GLY A 93 2.52 -0.58 2.46
N HIS A 94 1.32 -0.47 1.92
CA HIS A 94 0.12 -0.83 2.66
C HIS A 94 -1.06 -1.20 1.72
N PRO A 95 -1.81 -2.30 2.00
CA PRO A 95 -3.10 -2.55 1.36
C PRO A 95 -4.21 -1.68 1.99
N GLY A 96 -5.24 -1.31 1.24
CA GLY A 96 -6.41 -0.60 1.75
C GLY A 96 -7.67 -1.44 1.69
N ALA A 97 -8.61 -1.17 2.59
CA ALA A 97 -9.90 -1.84 2.62
C ALA A 97 -10.60 -1.73 1.25
N GLY A 98 -11.22 -2.83 0.83
CA GLY A 98 -11.84 -2.94 -0.49
C GLY A 98 -10.88 -3.35 -1.61
N GLY A 99 -9.55 -3.24 -1.40
CA GLY A 99 -8.54 -3.83 -2.27
C GLY A 99 -7.45 -2.92 -2.88
N SER A 100 -7.33 -1.65 -2.50
CA SER A 100 -6.25 -0.78 -3.01
C SER A 100 -4.89 -1.27 -2.51
N LEU A 101 -3.81 -1.01 -3.24
CA LEU A 101 -2.47 -1.38 -2.82
C LEU A 101 -1.46 -0.38 -3.37
N ALA A 102 -0.56 0.10 -2.53
CA ALA A 102 0.58 0.89 -2.97
C ALA A 102 1.83 0.50 -2.17
N TYR A 103 2.96 0.41 -2.86
CA TYR A 103 4.25 0.07 -2.27
C TYR A 103 5.41 0.57 -3.13
N GLY A 104 6.59 0.67 -2.51
CA GLY A 104 7.86 0.82 -3.20
C GLY A 104 8.71 -0.42 -2.98
N ASP A 105 9.35 -0.92 -4.02
CA ASP A 105 10.26 -2.07 -3.96
C ASP A 105 11.72 -1.62 -4.08
N LEU A 106 12.50 -1.85 -3.02
CA LEU A 106 13.88 -1.38 -2.97
C LEU A 106 14.82 -2.20 -3.85
N GLU A 107 14.50 -3.48 -4.09
CA GLU A 107 15.31 -4.40 -4.89
C GLU A 107 15.26 -4.04 -6.37
N HIS A 108 14.06 -3.95 -6.93
CA HIS A 108 13.85 -3.65 -8.36
C HIS A 108 13.64 -2.17 -8.65
N ARG A 109 13.64 -1.31 -7.62
CA ARG A 109 13.48 0.14 -7.76
C ARG A 109 12.13 0.53 -8.39
N VAL A 110 11.09 -0.25 -8.09
CA VAL A 110 9.73 -0.10 -8.64
C VAL A 110 8.83 0.63 -7.65
N GLY A 111 8.07 1.61 -8.13
CA GLY A 111 6.91 2.16 -7.42
C GLY A 111 5.62 1.58 -7.98
N PHE A 112 4.72 1.15 -7.10
CA PHE A 112 3.43 0.56 -7.47
C PHE A 112 2.26 1.30 -6.83
N GLY A 113 1.17 1.42 -7.57
CA GLY A 113 -0.10 1.95 -7.08
C GLY A 113 -1.28 1.33 -7.84
N TYR A 114 -2.22 0.75 -7.10
CA TYR A 114 -3.51 0.29 -7.56
C TYR A 114 -4.61 0.94 -6.72
N VAL A 115 -5.53 1.62 -7.39
CA VAL A 115 -6.67 2.34 -6.79
C VAL A 115 -7.91 2.02 -7.62
N MET A 116 -9.04 1.88 -6.96
CA MET A 116 -10.32 1.51 -7.54
C MET A 116 -11.47 2.14 -6.76
N ASN A 117 -12.61 2.32 -7.42
CA ASN A 117 -13.84 2.81 -6.80
C ASN A 117 -14.85 1.68 -6.53
N GLN A 118 -14.65 0.49 -7.10
CA GLN A 118 -15.43 -0.70 -6.78
C GLN A 118 -14.69 -1.55 -5.75
N MET A 119 -15.08 -1.38 -4.48
CA MET A 119 -14.56 -2.17 -3.36
C MET A 119 -15.00 -3.63 -3.48
N GLY A 120 -14.08 -4.54 -3.16
CA GLY A 120 -14.40 -5.92 -2.80
C GLY A 120 -14.75 -6.05 -1.31
N GLY A 121 -15.00 -7.27 -0.85
CA GLY A 121 -15.26 -7.57 0.57
C GLY A 121 -14.00 -7.80 1.41
N ASN A 122 -12.82 -7.64 0.81
CA ASN A 122 -11.53 -7.95 1.39
C ASN A 122 -10.87 -6.72 2.05
N ILE A 123 -10.14 -6.94 3.13
CA ILE A 123 -9.32 -5.90 3.80
C ILE A 123 -7.91 -5.85 3.17
N THR A 124 -7.43 -6.99 2.69
CA THR A 124 -6.14 -7.16 2.00
C THR A 124 -6.26 -8.28 0.96
N GLY A 125 -5.23 -8.48 0.13
CA GLY A 125 -5.14 -9.64 -0.76
C GLY A 125 -6.10 -9.58 -1.93
N ASP A 126 -6.31 -8.39 -2.50
CA ASP A 126 -7.15 -8.24 -3.67
C ASP A 126 -6.53 -8.96 -4.88
N PRO A 127 -7.24 -9.90 -5.53
CA PRO A 127 -6.69 -10.64 -6.65
C PRO A 127 -6.36 -9.73 -7.85
N ARG A 128 -7.03 -8.58 -7.99
CA ARG A 128 -6.74 -7.60 -9.05
C ARG A 128 -5.37 -6.97 -8.80
N ALA A 129 -5.11 -6.51 -7.57
CA ALA A 129 -3.82 -5.93 -7.20
C ALA A 129 -2.68 -6.97 -7.27
N ALA A 130 -2.94 -8.21 -6.83
CA ALA A 130 -1.99 -9.32 -6.93
C ALA A 130 -1.64 -9.64 -8.39
N SER A 131 -2.64 -9.75 -9.28
CA SER A 131 -2.41 -10.04 -10.70
C SER A 131 -1.56 -8.97 -11.41
N LEU A 132 -1.73 -7.70 -11.02
CA LEU A 132 -0.90 -6.60 -11.55
C LEU A 132 0.53 -6.67 -11.00
N THR A 133 0.70 -7.06 -9.74
CA THR A 133 2.03 -7.30 -9.16
C THR A 133 2.75 -8.47 -9.86
N ASP A 134 2.04 -9.55 -10.16
CA ASP A 134 2.59 -10.69 -10.91
C ASP A 134 2.94 -10.32 -12.35
N ALA A 135 2.12 -9.49 -13.00
CA ALA A 135 2.43 -8.97 -14.34
C ALA A 135 3.67 -8.06 -14.35
N ILE A 136 3.92 -7.31 -13.28
CA ILE A 136 5.18 -6.56 -13.13
C ILE A 136 6.35 -7.53 -12.92
N ARG A 137 6.18 -8.53 -12.05
CA ARG A 137 7.19 -9.55 -11.76
C ARG A 137 7.65 -10.28 -13.03
N SER A 138 6.76 -10.54 -13.99
CA SER A 138 7.11 -11.20 -15.26
C SER A 138 7.84 -10.29 -16.26
N CYS A 139 7.93 -8.99 -15.99
CA CYS A 139 8.60 -8.01 -16.85
C CYS A 139 10.00 -7.60 -16.35
N LEU A 140 10.47 -8.17 -15.24
CA LEU A 140 11.75 -7.89 -14.60
C LEU A 140 12.74 -9.03 -14.85
#